data_AF-A0A963DPQ1-F1
#
_entry.id   AF-A0A963DPQ1-F1
#
_cell.length_a   1.000
_cell.length_b   1.000
_cell.length_c   1.000
_cell.angle_alpha   90.00
_cell.angle_beta   90.00
_cell.angle_gamma   90.00
#
_symmetry.space_group_name_H-M   'P 1'
#
loop_
_entity.id
_entity.type
_entity.pdbx_description
1 polymer ?
#
loop_
_entity_poly.entity_id
_entity_poly.type
_entity_poly.pdbx_seq_one_letter_code
_entity_poly.pdbx_strand_id
1 'polypeptide(L)'
;MGGGGWLLLRYSRQRKQMIEERLSAIKRAAAEKAAAEKAVAEKAAAHSAALARAAAERLAAKRAAVEKAVAEKAAAEKAAVEQAIAEWAAAEQAEAERARQQKVSENREETEANEERLRAVEDAIAEWVEAEREGKQLAASKPGQSPAKTVSQVEAVHEQVRATAERVEKEVHDLEFIKNRIEADVDFLPIEFQQTIDDWKAGKILRRNTFDDLKLKFRYKAYSIEDGYEMFYLYNEWLSQQRQKLRVFIRLLGTEVEKSESIQAAIEQAERKEREKYLEMDVDVIFTLRDIRAILEKLIGMETILKDLESVCRKRSEQIISPSWEARGSL
;
A
#
# COMPACT_ATOMS: atom_id res chain seq x y z
N MET A 1 32.87 53.28 -116.17
CA MET A 1 32.10 52.29 -115.37
C MET A 1 32.99 51.72 -114.28
N GLY A 2 32.46 51.55 -113.07
CA GLY A 2 33.03 50.67 -112.01
C GLY A 2 34.03 51.31 -111.04
N GLY A 3 33.56 51.86 -109.92
CA GLY A 3 34.46 52.30 -108.82
C GLY A 3 33.80 52.42 -107.43
N GLY A 4 32.53 52.85 -107.36
CA GLY A 4 31.85 53.07 -106.07
C GLY A 4 31.31 51.81 -105.36
N GLY A 5 31.00 50.75 -106.09
CA GLY A 5 30.38 49.53 -105.53
C GLY A 5 31.29 48.72 -104.59
N TRP A 6 32.61 48.74 -104.82
CA TRP A 6 33.59 47.99 -104.02
C TRP A 6 33.77 48.57 -102.61
N LEU A 7 33.66 49.90 -102.44
CA LEU A 7 33.79 50.57 -101.15
C LEU A 7 32.57 50.31 -100.25
N LEU A 8 31.35 50.32 -100.80
CA LEU A 8 30.12 49.99 -100.07
C LEU A 8 30.06 48.50 -99.67
N LEU A 9 30.56 47.60 -100.52
CA LEU A 9 30.64 46.18 -100.21
C LEU A 9 31.67 45.90 -99.11
N ARG A 10 32.81 46.59 -99.11
CA ARG A 10 33.82 46.50 -98.03
C ARG A 10 33.29 47.05 -96.71
N TYR A 11 32.58 48.19 -96.74
CA TYR A 11 31.99 48.80 -95.56
C TYR A 11 30.88 47.94 -94.94
N SER A 12 30.00 47.35 -95.77
CA SER A 12 28.96 46.43 -95.28
C SER A 12 29.54 45.13 -94.73
N ARG A 13 30.65 44.62 -95.30
CA ARG A 13 31.36 43.44 -94.78
C ARG A 13 32.04 43.71 -93.43
N GLN A 14 32.73 44.85 -93.30
CA GLN A 14 33.31 45.27 -92.01
C GLN A 14 32.24 45.49 -90.94
N ARG A 15 31.10 46.09 -91.29
CA ARG A 15 30.00 46.29 -90.35
C ARG A 15 29.37 44.97 -89.89
N LYS A 16 29.23 43.99 -90.79
CA LYS A 16 28.79 42.63 -90.43
C LYS A 16 29.78 41.96 -89.48
N GLN A 17 31.08 42.04 -89.76
CA GLN A 17 32.12 41.50 -88.88
C GLN A 17 32.08 42.16 -87.49
N MET A 18 31.98 43.48 -87.41
CA MET A 18 31.85 44.20 -86.14
C MET A 18 30.60 43.81 -85.35
N ILE A 19 29.48 43.57 -86.04
CA ILE A 19 28.23 43.11 -85.40
C ILE A 19 28.39 41.66 -84.91
N GLU A 20 28.97 40.78 -85.72
CA GLU A 20 29.23 39.38 -85.35
C GLU A 20 30.21 39.30 -84.17
N GLU A 21 31.28 40.10 -84.17
CA GLU A 21 32.23 40.21 -83.07
C GLU A 21 31.55 40.72 -81.80
N ARG A 22 30.72 41.78 -81.89
CA ARG A 22 29.94 42.28 -80.75
C ARG A 22 28.95 41.23 -80.22
N LEU A 23 28.25 40.52 -81.10
CA LEU A 23 27.35 39.44 -80.71
C LEU A 23 28.12 38.29 -80.05
N SER A 24 29.32 37.98 -80.54
CA SER A 24 30.20 36.97 -79.94
C SER A 24 30.69 37.38 -78.56
N ALA A 25 31.04 38.66 -78.37
CA ALA A 25 31.48 39.21 -77.10
C ALA A 25 30.33 39.22 -76.07
N ILE A 26 29.12 39.61 -76.50
CA ILE A 26 27.92 39.58 -75.64
C ILE A 26 27.58 38.15 -75.22
N LYS A 27 27.65 37.17 -76.15
CA LYS A 27 27.43 35.76 -75.82
C LYS A 27 28.47 35.21 -74.82
N ARG A 28 29.75 35.58 -74.96
CA ARG A 28 30.79 35.19 -74.01
C ARG A 28 30.56 35.80 -72.62
N ALA A 29 30.24 37.09 -72.56
CA ALA A 29 29.94 37.76 -71.29
C ALA A 29 28.70 37.19 -70.58
N ALA A 30 27.67 36.82 -71.33
CA ALA A 30 26.48 36.15 -70.77
C ALA A 30 26.80 34.75 -70.25
N ALA A 31 27.62 33.98 -70.97
CA ALA A 31 28.05 32.65 -70.54
C ALA A 31 28.94 32.70 -69.28
N GLU A 32 29.87 33.66 -69.19
CA GLU A 32 30.72 33.85 -68.02
C GLU A 32 29.91 34.25 -66.77
N LYS A 33 28.93 35.16 -66.91
CA LYS A 33 28.05 35.52 -65.80
C LYS A 33 27.22 34.32 -65.31
N ALA A 34 26.64 33.54 -66.23
CA ALA A 34 25.89 32.34 -65.86
C ALA A 34 26.77 31.26 -65.19
N ALA A 35 28.03 31.12 -65.62
CA ALA A 35 28.98 30.21 -64.98
C ALA A 35 29.37 30.69 -63.56
N ALA A 36 29.59 32.00 -63.39
CA ALA A 36 29.91 32.59 -62.09
C ALA A 36 28.75 32.46 -61.09
N GLU A 37 27.50 32.70 -61.52
CA GLU A 37 26.31 32.55 -60.67
C GLU A 37 26.10 31.10 -60.24
N LYS A 38 26.28 30.13 -61.14
CA LYS A 38 26.21 28.70 -60.80
C LYS A 38 27.27 28.30 -59.76
N ALA A 39 28.50 28.79 -59.90
CA ALA A 39 29.58 28.49 -58.95
C ALA A 39 29.32 29.07 -57.55
N VAL A 40 28.68 30.24 -57.46
CA VAL A 40 28.29 30.84 -56.18
C VAL A 40 27.15 30.06 -55.53
N ALA A 41 26.13 29.67 -56.31
CA ALA A 41 25.01 28.88 -55.82
C ALA A 41 25.45 27.50 -55.29
N GLU A 42 26.37 26.83 -55.99
CA GLU A 42 26.89 25.52 -55.59
C GLU A 42 27.73 25.59 -54.30
N LYS A 43 28.55 26.63 -54.14
CA LYS A 43 29.29 26.88 -52.90
C LYS A 43 28.36 27.15 -51.71
N ALA A 44 27.27 27.90 -51.91
CA ALA A 44 26.29 28.16 -50.86
C ALA A 44 25.55 26.88 -50.42
N ALA A 45 25.16 26.03 -51.37
CA ALA A 45 24.53 24.74 -51.10
C ALA A 45 25.46 23.79 -50.33
N ALA A 46 26.73 23.70 -50.73
CA ALA A 46 27.73 22.89 -50.03
C ALA A 46 27.97 23.36 -48.59
N HIS A 47 28.04 24.67 -48.36
CA HIS A 47 28.21 25.24 -47.03
C HIS A 47 26.99 24.97 -46.11
N SER A 48 25.78 25.11 -46.65
CA SER A 48 24.55 24.79 -45.90
C SER A 48 24.48 23.31 -45.50
N ALA A 49 24.89 22.41 -46.39
CA ALA A 49 24.92 20.97 -46.10
C ALA A 49 25.96 20.61 -45.02
N ALA A 50 27.12 21.27 -45.02
CA ALA A 50 28.15 21.07 -43.99
C ALA A 50 27.66 21.54 -42.60
N LEU A 51 27.00 22.69 -42.51
CA LEU A 51 26.43 23.19 -41.25
C LEU A 51 25.32 22.28 -40.71
N ALA A 52 24.46 21.76 -41.58
CA ALA A 52 23.40 20.83 -41.17
C ALA A 52 23.95 19.52 -40.59
N ARG A 53 25.01 18.96 -41.21
CA ARG A 53 25.68 17.76 -40.69
C ARG A 53 26.32 18.01 -39.33
N ALA A 54 27.04 19.13 -39.17
CA ALA A 54 27.66 19.48 -37.89
C ALA A 54 26.63 19.69 -36.75
N ALA A 55 25.45 20.24 -37.07
CA ALA A 55 24.36 20.38 -36.11
C ALA A 55 23.77 19.03 -35.69
N ALA A 56 23.56 18.12 -36.65
CA ALA A 56 23.05 16.77 -36.40
C ALA A 56 24.01 15.95 -35.52
N GLU A 57 25.31 16.00 -35.79
CA GLU A 57 26.34 15.31 -34.99
C GLU A 57 26.39 15.83 -33.54
N ARG A 58 26.30 17.15 -33.34
CA ARG A 58 26.25 17.75 -32.00
C ARG A 58 25.01 17.33 -31.21
N LEU A 59 23.87 17.16 -31.86
CA LEU A 59 22.65 16.68 -31.21
C LEU A 59 22.75 15.20 -30.83
N ALA A 60 23.33 14.36 -31.71
CA ALA A 60 23.56 12.95 -31.43
C ALA A 60 24.52 12.75 -30.25
N ALA A 61 25.62 13.51 -30.20
CA ALA A 61 26.58 13.45 -29.10
C ALA A 61 25.97 13.89 -27.75
N LYS A 62 25.11 14.92 -27.75
CA LYS A 62 24.41 15.36 -26.54
C LYS A 62 23.42 14.31 -26.03
N ARG A 63 22.68 13.65 -26.92
CA ARG A 63 21.74 12.58 -26.54
C ARG A 63 22.47 11.39 -25.89
N ALA A 64 23.58 10.96 -26.48
CA ALA A 64 24.38 9.86 -25.94
C ALA A 64 24.98 10.19 -24.54
N ALA A 65 25.39 11.44 -24.31
CA ALA A 65 25.89 11.87 -23.00
C ALA A 65 24.78 11.88 -21.92
N VAL A 66 23.56 12.28 -22.28
CA VAL A 66 22.42 12.29 -21.36
C VAL A 66 21.98 10.87 -21.02
N GLU A 67 21.91 9.96 -22.00
CA GLU A 67 21.56 8.55 -21.76
C GLU A 67 22.52 7.85 -20.80
N LYS A 68 23.84 8.07 -20.95
CA LYS A 68 24.83 7.54 -20.01
C LYS A 68 24.64 8.05 -18.59
N ALA A 69 24.38 9.35 -18.42
CA ALA A 69 24.17 9.94 -17.10
C ALA A 69 22.87 9.44 -16.42
N VAL A 70 21.83 9.13 -17.21
CA VAL A 70 20.59 8.53 -16.68
C VAL A 70 20.81 7.08 -16.26
N ALA A 71 21.55 6.30 -17.07
CA ALA A 71 21.87 4.91 -16.75
C ALA A 71 22.72 4.78 -15.47
N GLU A 72 23.72 5.65 -15.28
CA GLU A 72 24.55 5.66 -14.06
C GLU A 72 23.74 6.01 -12.81
N LYS A 73 22.83 6.98 -12.90
CA LYS A 73 21.95 7.34 -11.77
C LYS A 73 20.99 6.22 -11.40
N ALA A 74 20.40 5.56 -12.39
CA ALA A 74 19.51 4.43 -12.15
C ALA A 74 20.24 3.24 -11.49
N ALA A 75 21.51 3.01 -11.83
CA ALA A 75 22.33 1.99 -11.17
C ALA A 75 22.65 2.35 -9.70
N ALA A 76 22.98 3.62 -9.43
CA ALA A 76 23.25 4.10 -8.08
C ALA A 76 22.01 4.06 -7.17
N GLU A 77 20.83 4.41 -7.70
CA GLU A 77 19.56 4.35 -6.95
C GLU A 77 19.18 2.91 -6.60
N LYS A 78 19.36 1.95 -7.52
CA LYS A 78 19.12 0.52 -7.24
C LYS A 78 20.00 0.00 -6.10
N ALA A 79 21.29 0.35 -6.11
CA ALA A 79 22.22 -0.06 -5.05
C ALA A 79 21.83 0.53 -3.68
N ALA A 80 21.36 1.78 -3.62
CA ALA A 80 20.89 2.39 -2.38
C ALA A 80 19.62 1.73 -1.83
N VAL A 81 18.68 1.34 -2.71
CA VAL A 81 17.46 0.63 -2.33
C VAL A 81 17.78 -0.78 -1.81
N GLU A 82 18.68 -1.51 -2.45
CA GLU A 82 19.11 -2.84 -1.98
C GLU A 82 19.76 -2.79 -0.60
N GLN A 83 20.59 -1.76 -0.32
CA GLN A 83 21.17 -1.56 1.02
C GLN A 83 20.11 -1.26 2.08
N ALA A 84 19.13 -0.40 1.78
CA ALA A 84 18.06 -0.07 2.71
C ALA A 84 17.17 -1.30 3.03
N ILE A 85 16.90 -2.17 2.05
CA ILE A 85 16.16 -3.43 2.26
C ILE A 85 16.96 -4.38 3.17
N ALA A 86 18.27 -4.48 2.97
CA ALA A 86 19.13 -5.33 3.80
C ALA A 86 19.21 -4.83 5.26
N GLU A 87 19.29 -3.51 5.47
CA GLU A 87 19.29 -2.91 6.81
C GLU A 87 17.93 -3.10 7.52
N TRP A 88 16.82 -2.95 6.80
CA TRP A 88 15.48 -3.16 7.36
C TRP A 88 15.27 -4.62 7.76
N ALA A 89 15.68 -5.58 6.92
CA ALA A 89 15.61 -7.00 7.23
C ALA A 89 16.48 -7.37 8.46
N ALA A 90 17.65 -6.74 8.62
CA ALA A 90 18.50 -6.96 9.79
C ALA A 90 17.87 -6.39 11.08
N ALA A 91 17.20 -5.24 11.00
CA ALA A 91 16.49 -4.65 12.13
C ALA A 91 15.28 -5.49 12.57
N GLU A 92 14.50 -6.02 11.62
CA GLU A 92 13.35 -6.89 11.90
C GLU A 92 13.78 -8.20 12.59
N GLN A 93 14.88 -8.81 12.14
CA GLN A 93 15.42 -10.02 12.80
C GLN A 93 15.86 -9.73 14.24
N ALA A 94 16.46 -8.56 14.50
CA ALA A 94 16.88 -8.16 15.84
C ALA A 94 15.68 -7.92 16.78
N GLU A 95 14.57 -7.34 16.29
CA GLU A 95 13.36 -7.19 17.08
C GLU A 95 12.65 -8.53 17.33
N ALA A 96 12.60 -9.41 16.32
CA ALA A 96 12.06 -10.75 16.48
C ALA A 96 12.84 -11.58 17.51
N GLU A 97 14.16 -11.43 17.57
CA GLU A 97 15.00 -12.08 18.58
C GLU A 97 14.75 -11.54 19.99
N ARG A 98 14.63 -10.21 20.15
CA ARG A 98 14.28 -9.59 21.44
C ARG A 98 12.89 -10.03 21.93
N ALA A 99 11.91 -10.09 21.05
CA ALA A 99 10.57 -10.57 21.39
C ALA A 99 10.57 -12.05 21.81
N ARG A 100 11.42 -12.89 21.19
CA ARG A 100 11.60 -14.28 21.62
C ARG A 100 12.25 -14.36 23.00
N GLN A 101 13.26 -13.54 23.28
CA GLN A 101 13.91 -13.50 24.59
C GLN A 101 12.95 -13.06 25.70
N GLN A 102 12.11 -12.06 25.45
CA GLN A 102 11.06 -11.62 26.40
C GLN A 102 10.04 -12.72 26.68
N LYS A 103 9.56 -13.42 25.66
CA LYS A 103 8.62 -14.55 25.87
C LYS A 103 9.24 -15.68 26.68
N VAL A 104 10.54 -15.93 26.51
CA VAL A 104 11.26 -16.94 27.31
C VAL A 104 11.41 -16.51 28.76
N SER A 105 11.70 -15.22 29.03
CA SER A 105 11.74 -14.72 30.41
C SER A 105 10.36 -14.72 31.07
N GLU A 106 9.32 -14.28 30.36
CA GLU A 106 7.94 -14.30 30.88
C GLU A 106 7.47 -15.72 31.19
N ASN A 107 7.71 -16.68 30.29
CA ASN A 107 7.34 -18.07 30.52
C ASN A 107 8.14 -18.69 31.69
N ARG A 108 9.39 -18.25 31.89
CA ARG A 108 10.19 -18.67 33.04
C ARG A 108 9.63 -18.12 34.34
N GLU A 109 9.29 -16.84 34.40
CA GLU A 109 8.65 -16.21 35.57
C GLU A 109 7.30 -16.88 35.87
N GLU A 110 6.53 -17.24 34.83
CA GLU A 110 5.26 -17.97 35.00
C GLU A 110 5.48 -19.39 35.54
N THR A 111 6.53 -20.10 35.10
CA THR A 111 6.88 -21.41 35.66
C THR A 111 7.33 -21.31 37.12
N GLU A 112 8.16 -20.32 37.45
CA GLU A 112 8.65 -20.09 38.83
C GLU A 112 7.47 -19.72 39.76
N ALA A 113 6.55 -18.85 39.31
CA ALA A 113 5.34 -18.50 40.05
C ALA A 113 4.39 -19.71 40.22
N ASN A 114 4.28 -20.60 39.23
CA ASN A 114 3.49 -21.81 39.35
C ASN A 114 4.13 -22.83 40.30
N GLU A 115 5.46 -22.95 40.32
CA GLU A 115 6.17 -23.77 41.30
C GLU A 115 6.00 -23.25 42.72
N GLU A 116 6.06 -21.93 42.93
CA GLU A 116 5.80 -21.31 44.25
C GLU A 116 4.36 -21.55 44.72
N ARG A 117 3.39 -21.46 43.81
CA ARG A 117 1.99 -21.80 44.11
C ARG A 117 1.83 -23.27 44.50
N LEU A 118 2.50 -24.18 43.78
CA LEU A 118 2.49 -25.61 44.09
C LEU A 118 3.09 -25.88 45.47
N ARG A 119 4.22 -25.23 45.81
CA ARG A 119 4.83 -25.34 47.14
C ARG A 119 3.90 -24.80 48.24
N ALA A 120 3.25 -23.66 48.01
CA ALA A 120 2.28 -23.13 48.97
C ALA A 120 1.09 -24.07 49.17
N VAL A 121 0.64 -24.77 48.12
CA VAL A 121 -0.40 -25.81 48.21
C VAL A 121 0.12 -27.03 48.97
N GLU A 122 1.35 -27.48 48.71
CA GLU A 122 1.97 -28.60 49.43
C GLU A 122 2.17 -28.29 50.91
N ASP A 123 2.63 -27.08 51.25
CA ASP A 123 2.77 -26.61 52.63
C ASP A 123 1.42 -26.50 53.33
N ALA A 124 0.39 -25.99 52.64
CA ALA A 124 -0.97 -25.94 53.18
C ALA A 124 -1.57 -27.34 53.39
N ILE A 125 -1.26 -28.31 52.51
CA ILE A 125 -1.66 -29.72 52.69
C ILE A 125 -0.89 -30.33 53.87
N ALA A 126 0.40 -30.05 54.02
CA ALA A 126 1.20 -30.54 55.15
C ALA A 126 0.70 -29.96 56.48
N GLU A 127 0.43 -28.65 56.54
CA GLU A 127 -0.17 -27.99 57.69
C GLU A 127 -1.56 -28.56 58.01
N TRP A 128 -2.39 -28.81 56.99
CA TRP A 128 -3.68 -29.46 57.18
C TRP A 128 -3.54 -30.89 57.71
N VAL A 129 -2.60 -31.69 57.21
CA VAL A 129 -2.35 -33.06 57.68
C VAL A 129 -1.82 -33.09 59.12
N GLU A 130 -0.97 -32.14 59.50
CA GLU A 130 -0.50 -32.01 60.88
C GLU A 130 -1.62 -31.50 61.80
N ALA A 131 -2.41 -30.53 61.36
CA ALA A 131 -3.62 -30.10 62.06
C ALA A 131 -4.67 -31.22 62.18
N GLU A 132 -4.72 -32.17 61.23
CA GLU A 132 -5.58 -33.36 61.29
C GLU A 132 -5.01 -34.45 62.23
N ARG A 133 -3.68 -34.52 62.42
CA ARG A 133 -3.03 -35.39 63.42
C ARG A 133 -3.19 -34.84 64.84
N GLU A 134 -2.96 -33.54 65.00
CA GLU A 134 -3.21 -32.81 66.25
C GLU A 134 -4.72 -32.75 66.56
N GLY A 135 -5.54 -32.57 65.53
CA GLY A 135 -6.99 -32.64 65.57
C GLY A 135 -7.51 -34.05 65.88
N LYS A 136 -6.87 -35.13 65.38
CA LYS A 136 -7.19 -36.51 65.83
C LYS A 136 -6.81 -36.76 67.29
N GLN A 137 -5.87 -36.02 67.87
CA GLN A 137 -5.64 -36.03 69.32
C GLN A 137 -6.68 -35.22 70.10
N LEU A 138 -7.39 -34.27 69.47
CA LEU A 138 -8.32 -33.34 70.14
C LEU A 138 -9.80 -33.45 69.73
N ALA A 139 -10.17 -34.26 68.74
CA ALA A 139 -11.52 -34.35 68.18
C ALA A 139 -12.22 -35.67 68.54
N ALA A 140 -12.39 -35.90 69.84
CA ALA A 140 -13.68 -36.42 70.32
C ALA A 140 -14.65 -35.23 70.45
N SER A 141 -15.11 -34.65 69.34
CA SER A 141 -16.32 -33.79 69.29
C SER A 141 -16.73 -33.44 67.84
N LYS A 142 -18.05 -33.31 67.67
CA LYS A 142 -18.87 -33.40 66.44
C LYS A 142 -18.61 -32.35 65.33
N PRO A 143 -19.01 -32.65 64.07
CA PRO A 143 -18.78 -31.80 62.91
C PRO A 143 -19.89 -30.75 62.73
N GLY A 144 -19.49 -29.56 62.30
CA GLY A 144 -20.43 -28.52 61.90
C GLY A 144 -19.75 -27.19 61.63
N GLN A 145 -19.05 -27.06 60.51
CA GLN A 145 -18.93 -25.81 59.74
C GLN A 145 -18.12 -26.07 58.45
N SER A 146 -18.74 -25.78 57.30
CA SER A 146 -18.12 -25.75 55.97
C SER A 146 -17.27 -24.48 55.80
N PRO A 147 -16.10 -24.54 55.13
CA PRO A 147 -15.36 -23.34 54.78
C PRO A 147 -15.69 -22.85 53.36
N ALA A 148 -15.24 -21.63 53.12
CA ALA A 148 -15.67 -20.68 52.11
C ALA A 148 -15.04 -20.85 50.70
N LYS A 149 -15.81 -20.38 49.71
CA LYS A 149 -15.43 -19.78 48.40
C LYS A 149 -14.60 -20.64 47.41
N THR A 150 -15.28 -21.54 46.71
CA THR A 150 -15.03 -21.77 45.28
C THR A 150 -15.51 -20.56 44.51
N VAL A 151 -14.66 -19.85 43.77
CA VAL A 151 -15.12 -18.96 42.68
C VAL A 151 -16.00 -19.81 41.79
N SER A 152 -17.25 -19.40 41.60
CA SER A 152 -18.19 -20.18 40.78
C SER A 152 -17.61 -20.26 39.36
N GLN A 153 -17.65 -21.43 38.72
CA GLN A 153 -17.24 -21.58 37.31
C GLN A 153 -17.89 -20.51 36.41
N VAL A 154 -19.09 -20.05 36.78
CA VAL A 154 -19.85 -18.98 36.11
C VAL A 154 -19.18 -17.61 36.27
N GLU A 155 -18.65 -17.29 37.45
CA GLU A 155 -17.93 -16.02 37.70
C GLU A 155 -16.65 -15.93 36.86
N ALA A 156 -15.90 -17.03 36.74
CA ALA A 156 -14.70 -17.10 35.90
C ALA A 156 -15.04 -16.92 34.40
N VAL A 157 -16.13 -17.55 33.93
CA VAL A 157 -16.62 -17.37 32.55
C VAL A 157 -17.04 -15.92 32.32
N HIS A 158 -17.72 -15.30 33.28
CA HIS A 158 -18.14 -13.90 33.20
C HIS A 158 -16.97 -12.94 33.07
N GLU A 159 -15.92 -13.12 33.88
CA GLU A 159 -14.71 -12.30 33.79
C GLU A 159 -14.03 -12.45 32.43
N GLN A 160 -13.95 -13.68 31.91
CA GLN A 160 -13.38 -13.94 30.60
C GLN A 160 -14.22 -13.33 29.45
N VAL A 161 -15.55 -13.36 29.57
CA VAL A 161 -16.47 -12.69 28.63
C VAL A 161 -16.22 -11.18 28.64
N ARG A 162 -16.10 -10.56 29.82
CA ARG A 162 -15.82 -9.12 29.95
C ARG A 162 -14.47 -8.74 29.34
N ALA A 163 -13.41 -9.48 29.63
CA ALA A 163 -12.09 -9.25 29.02
C ALA A 163 -12.14 -9.39 27.49
N THR A 164 -12.95 -10.33 26.99
CA THR A 164 -13.16 -10.49 25.55
C THR A 164 -13.93 -9.30 24.96
N ALA A 165 -14.93 -8.76 25.66
CA ALA A 165 -15.68 -7.60 25.23
C ALA A 165 -14.81 -6.34 25.10
N GLU A 166 -13.92 -6.10 26.07
CA GLU A 166 -12.97 -4.98 26.03
C GLU A 166 -11.99 -5.11 24.86
N ARG A 167 -11.49 -6.33 24.61
CA ARG A 167 -10.62 -6.57 23.46
C ARG A 167 -11.34 -6.34 22.15
N VAL A 168 -12.55 -6.89 21.98
CA VAL A 168 -13.37 -6.69 20.78
C VAL A 168 -13.64 -5.21 20.54
N GLU A 169 -13.89 -4.45 21.60
CA GLU A 169 -14.10 -3.01 21.49
C GLU A 169 -12.86 -2.28 20.96
N LYS A 170 -11.65 -2.57 21.47
CA LYS A 170 -10.41 -1.98 20.96
C LYS A 170 -10.20 -2.30 19.47
N GLU A 171 -10.35 -3.57 19.10
CA GLU A 171 -10.14 -4.04 17.72
C GLU A 171 -11.15 -3.42 16.75
N VAL A 172 -12.39 -3.16 17.18
CA VAL A 172 -13.38 -2.43 16.38
C VAL A 172 -12.90 -0.99 16.12
N HIS A 173 -12.45 -0.28 17.15
CA HIS A 173 -11.94 1.09 17.00
C HIS A 173 -10.69 1.15 16.12
N ASP A 174 -9.76 0.21 16.31
CA ASP A 174 -8.53 0.12 15.51
C ASP A 174 -8.85 -0.16 14.04
N LEU A 175 -9.78 -1.08 13.76
CA LEU A 175 -10.23 -1.36 12.40
C LEU A 175 -10.91 -0.15 11.76
N GLU A 176 -11.80 0.54 12.49
CA GLU A 176 -12.43 1.78 12.00
C GLU A 176 -11.39 2.86 11.67
N PHE A 177 -10.40 3.04 12.55
CA PHE A 177 -9.31 3.99 12.33
C PHE A 177 -8.52 3.66 11.06
N ILE A 178 -8.11 2.40 10.90
CA ILE A 178 -7.38 1.94 9.72
C ILE A 178 -8.19 2.13 8.45
N LYS A 179 -9.47 1.72 8.46
CA LYS A 179 -10.40 1.92 7.34
C LYS A 179 -10.48 3.39 6.95
N ASN A 180 -10.73 4.28 7.92
CA ASN A 180 -10.88 5.71 7.68
C ASN A 180 -9.60 6.35 7.14
N ARG A 181 -8.43 5.91 7.62
CA ARG A 181 -7.13 6.37 7.10
C ARG A 181 -6.93 5.96 5.64
N ILE A 182 -7.16 4.69 5.31
CA ILE A 182 -7.03 4.20 3.94
C ILE A 182 -8.05 4.90 3.03
N GLU A 183 -9.28 5.09 3.49
CA GLU A 183 -10.33 5.78 2.73
C GLU A 183 -9.92 7.23 2.45
N ALA A 184 -9.40 7.95 3.44
CA ALA A 184 -8.86 9.29 3.25
C ALA A 184 -7.73 9.32 2.22
N ASP A 185 -6.73 8.44 2.36
CA ASP A 185 -5.61 8.38 1.43
C ASP A 185 -6.08 8.11 -0.01
N VAL A 186 -7.07 7.23 -0.20
CA VAL A 186 -7.65 6.91 -1.51
C VAL A 186 -8.48 8.08 -2.06
N ASP A 187 -9.24 8.78 -1.24
CA ASP A 187 -10.10 9.89 -1.68
C ASP A 187 -9.32 11.17 -1.99
N PHE A 188 -8.22 11.43 -1.27
CA PHE A 188 -7.38 12.60 -1.50
C PHE A 188 -6.39 12.43 -2.65
N LEU A 189 -6.00 11.19 -2.97
CA LEU A 189 -5.03 10.91 -4.03
C LEU A 189 -5.40 11.55 -5.40
N PRO A 190 -6.67 11.51 -5.87
CA PRO A 190 -7.09 12.24 -7.07
C PRO A 190 -6.90 13.74 -7.03
N ILE A 191 -7.20 14.35 -5.89
CA ILE A 191 -7.13 15.80 -5.72
C ILE A 191 -5.66 16.23 -5.72
N GLU A 192 -4.81 15.53 -4.98
CA GLU A 192 -3.37 15.76 -4.97
C GLU A 192 -2.74 15.61 -6.36
N PHE A 193 -3.18 14.61 -7.13
CA PHE A 193 -2.69 14.40 -8.48
C PHE A 193 -3.06 15.57 -9.41
N GLN A 194 -4.32 16.02 -9.38
CA GLN A 194 -4.77 17.17 -10.17
C GLN A 194 -4.00 18.44 -9.81
N GLN A 195 -3.86 18.75 -8.53
CA GLN A 195 -3.08 19.90 -8.08
C GLN A 195 -1.62 19.83 -8.54
N THR A 196 -1.00 18.64 -8.43
CA THR A 196 0.38 18.42 -8.88
C THR A 196 0.52 18.61 -10.39
N ILE A 197 -0.46 18.17 -11.17
CA ILE A 197 -0.48 18.42 -12.62
C ILE A 197 -0.57 19.91 -12.91
N ASP A 198 -1.47 20.64 -12.26
CA ASP A 198 -1.68 22.05 -12.53
C ASP A 198 -0.46 22.89 -12.16
N ASP A 199 0.20 22.58 -11.05
CA ASP A 199 1.45 23.23 -10.66
C ASP A 199 2.63 22.83 -11.56
N TRP A 200 2.66 21.60 -12.06
CA TRP A 200 3.65 21.16 -13.06
C TRP A 200 3.44 21.87 -14.40
N LYS A 201 2.20 21.97 -14.88
CA LYS A 201 1.83 22.74 -16.10
C LYS A 201 2.17 24.22 -15.95
N ALA A 202 1.99 24.80 -14.77
CA ALA A 202 2.41 26.16 -14.45
C ALA A 202 3.95 26.32 -14.31
N GLY A 203 4.71 25.23 -14.40
CA GLY A 203 6.18 25.24 -14.28
C GLY A 203 6.69 25.54 -12.87
N LYS A 204 5.86 25.38 -11.83
CA LYS A 204 6.26 25.64 -10.44
C LYS A 204 7.07 24.47 -9.86
N ILE A 205 6.70 23.23 -10.21
CA ILE A 205 7.28 22.00 -9.67
C ILE A 205 7.73 21.04 -10.78
N LEU A 206 8.66 20.13 -10.46
CA LEU A 206 9.03 18.96 -11.27
C LEU A 206 9.33 19.27 -12.76
N ARG A 207 10.01 20.39 -13.02
CA ARG A 207 10.32 20.92 -14.37
C ARG A 207 11.08 19.97 -15.30
N ARG A 208 11.71 18.92 -14.76
CA ARG A 208 12.50 17.92 -15.50
C ARG A 208 11.76 16.61 -15.69
N ASN A 209 10.62 16.43 -15.01
CA ASN A 209 9.85 15.20 -15.06
C ASN A 209 8.85 15.28 -16.22
N THR A 210 8.67 14.15 -16.89
CA THR A 210 7.63 13.97 -17.88
C THR A 210 6.28 13.71 -17.20
N PHE A 211 5.20 13.82 -17.96
CA PHE A 211 3.86 13.47 -17.48
C PHE A 211 3.79 12.00 -17.03
N ASP A 212 4.49 11.10 -17.72
CA ASP A 212 4.53 9.68 -17.39
C ASP A 212 5.28 9.42 -16.07
N ASP A 213 6.32 10.19 -15.76
CA ASP A 213 7.01 10.13 -14.45
C ASP A 213 6.09 10.53 -13.29
N LEU A 214 5.21 11.52 -13.51
CA LEU A 214 4.20 11.91 -12.53
C LEU A 214 3.16 10.80 -12.35
N LYS A 215 2.65 10.21 -13.44
CA LYS A 215 1.74 9.06 -13.35
C LYS A 215 2.37 7.93 -12.55
N LEU A 216 3.61 7.58 -12.87
CA LEU A 216 4.31 6.49 -12.20
C LEU A 216 4.48 6.75 -10.70
N LYS A 217 4.85 7.98 -10.30
CA LYS A 217 4.96 8.38 -8.88
C LYS A 217 3.66 8.19 -8.12
N PHE A 218 2.52 8.59 -8.69
CA PHE A 218 1.22 8.45 -8.03
C PHE A 218 0.70 7.02 -8.05
N ARG A 219 1.06 6.21 -9.05
CA ARG A 219 0.83 4.76 -9.01
C ARG A 219 1.61 4.11 -7.88
N TYR A 220 2.88 4.46 -7.69
CA TYR A 220 3.65 3.97 -6.54
C TYR A 220 3.08 4.43 -5.20
N LYS A 221 2.64 5.68 -5.09
CA LYS A 221 1.94 6.15 -3.88
C LYS A 221 0.67 5.33 -3.62
N ALA A 222 -0.09 5.05 -4.67
CA ALA A 222 -1.27 4.18 -4.59
C ALA A 222 -0.92 2.73 -4.23
N TYR A 223 0.26 2.19 -4.58
CA TYR A 223 0.71 0.87 -4.15
C TYR A 223 1.28 0.87 -2.72
N SER A 224 1.88 1.96 -2.27
CA SER A 224 2.53 2.09 -0.96
C SER A 224 1.57 2.36 0.21
N ILE A 225 0.30 2.67 -0.06
CA ILE A 225 -0.73 2.72 0.98
C ILE A 225 -0.86 1.31 1.57
N GLU A 226 -1.03 1.17 2.87
CA GLU A 226 -0.95 -0.10 3.60
C GLU A 226 -1.82 -1.22 3.00
N ASP A 227 -1.38 -2.48 3.14
CA ASP A 227 -2.03 -3.67 2.58
C ASP A 227 -3.41 -3.95 3.20
N GLY A 228 -4.41 -3.14 2.83
CA GLY A 228 -5.77 -3.24 3.35
C GLY A 228 -6.43 -4.61 3.09
N TYR A 229 -5.99 -5.35 2.07
CA TYR A 229 -6.44 -6.73 1.85
C TYR A 229 -5.84 -7.71 2.86
N GLU A 230 -4.57 -7.55 3.27
CA GLU A 230 -3.99 -8.40 4.31
C GLU A 230 -4.72 -8.19 5.63
N MET A 231 -5.00 -6.93 6.00
CA MET A 231 -5.80 -6.60 7.16
C MET A 231 -7.20 -7.21 7.06
N PHE A 232 -7.85 -7.13 5.89
CA PHE A 232 -9.15 -7.76 5.66
C PHE A 232 -9.11 -9.28 5.94
N TYR A 233 -8.09 -9.99 5.47
CA TYR A 233 -7.98 -11.44 5.71
C TYR A 233 -7.73 -11.77 7.19
N LEU A 234 -6.79 -11.06 7.84
CA LEU A 234 -6.46 -11.24 9.25
C LEU A 234 -7.69 -11.05 10.14
N TYR A 235 -8.46 -9.98 9.90
CA TYR A 235 -9.65 -9.70 10.70
C TYR A 235 -10.81 -10.66 10.41
N ASN A 236 -10.97 -11.18 9.19
CA ASN A 236 -11.95 -12.24 8.90
C ASN A 236 -11.63 -13.54 9.63
N GLU A 237 -10.35 -13.92 9.69
CA GLU A 237 -9.92 -15.07 10.48
C GLU A 237 -10.18 -14.83 11.97
N TRP A 238 -9.81 -13.66 12.47
CA TRP A 238 -10.03 -13.28 13.86
C TRP A 238 -11.52 -13.27 14.24
N LEU A 239 -12.41 -12.75 13.38
CA LEU A 239 -13.86 -12.80 13.60
C LEU A 239 -14.37 -14.24 13.71
N SER A 240 -13.86 -15.13 12.86
CA SER A 240 -14.20 -16.56 12.90
C SER A 240 -13.76 -17.19 14.23
N GLN A 241 -12.57 -16.84 14.72
CA GLN A 241 -12.08 -17.26 16.03
C GLN A 241 -12.95 -16.72 17.18
N GLN A 242 -13.34 -15.45 17.15
CA GLN A 242 -14.22 -14.87 18.19
C GLN A 242 -15.59 -15.53 18.20
N ARG A 243 -16.20 -15.75 17.03
CA ARG A 243 -17.48 -16.48 16.91
C ARG A 243 -17.39 -17.89 17.51
N GLN A 244 -16.28 -18.59 17.29
CA GLN A 244 -16.05 -19.90 17.90
C GLN A 244 -15.87 -19.79 19.42
N LYS A 245 -15.18 -18.76 19.91
CA LYS A 245 -15.01 -18.49 21.35
C LYS A 245 -16.36 -18.22 22.03
N LEU A 246 -17.25 -17.45 21.42
CA LEU A 246 -18.61 -17.23 21.95
C LEU A 246 -19.40 -18.55 22.07
N ARG A 247 -19.29 -19.44 21.08
CA ARG A 247 -19.91 -20.78 21.15
C ARG A 247 -19.33 -21.63 22.29
N VAL A 248 -18.07 -21.43 22.67
CA VAL A 248 -17.47 -22.11 23.83
C VAL A 248 -18.04 -21.56 25.14
N PHE A 249 -18.17 -20.23 25.27
CA PHE A 249 -18.79 -19.63 26.45
C PHE A 249 -20.22 -20.13 26.67
N ILE A 250 -21.04 -20.16 25.62
CA ILE A 250 -22.42 -20.66 25.70
C ILE A 250 -22.45 -22.15 26.11
N ARG A 251 -21.48 -22.95 25.65
CA ARG A 251 -21.34 -24.36 26.09
C ARG A 251 -20.95 -24.49 27.55
N LEU A 252 -20.04 -23.65 28.04
CA LEU A 252 -19.63 -23.64 29.45
C LEU A 252 -20.76 -23.22 30.39
N LEU A 253 -21.74 -22.46 29.90
CA LEU A 253 -22.96 -22.08 30.63
C LEU A 253 -24.05 -23.18 30.63
N GLY A 254 -23.78 -24.36 30.04
CA GLY A 254 -24.66 -25.53 30.17
C GLY A 254 -25.68 -25.72 29.04
N THR A 255 -25.47 -25.08 27.88
CA THR A 255 -26.23 -25.33 26.66
C THR A 255 -25.41 -26.02 25.59
N GLU A 256 -25.94 -27.11 25.03
CA GLU A 256 -25.35 -27.73 23.86
C GLU A 256 -25.60 -26.83 22.65
N VAL A 257 -24.54 -26.47 21.93
CA VAL A 257 -24.62 -25.62 20.74
C VAL A 257 -24.13 -26.43 19.56
N GLU A 258 -25.01 -26.73 18.62
CA GLU A 258 -24.60 -27.38 17.38
C GLU A 258 -23.80 -26.40 16.51
N LYS A 259 -22.87 -26.92 15.69
CA LYS A 259 -22.04 -26.07 14.82
C LYS A 259 -22.87 -25.34 13.74
N SER A 260 -23.99 -25.94 13.32
CA SER A 260 -24.94 -25.43 12.32
C SER A 260 -25.86 -24.32 12.84
N GLU A 261 -26.04 -24.20 14.14
CA GLU A 261 -26.96 -23.23 14.71
C GLU A 261 -26.37 -21.82 14.72
N SER A 262 -27.25 -20.82 14.57
CA SER A 262 -26.88 -19.42 14.77
C SER A 262 -26.55 -19.17 16.23
N ILE A 263 -25.48 -18.41 16.50
CA ILE A 263 -25.08 -18.03 17.88
C ILE A 263 -26.23 -17.30 18.58
N GLN A 264 -27.01 -16.50 17.84
CA GLN A 264 -28.18 -15.81 18.39
C GLN A 264 -29.24 -16.80 18.90
N ALA A 265 -29.53 -17.84 18.11
CA ALA A 265 -30.50 -18.86 18.51
C ALA A 265 -30.02 -19.64 19.74
N ALA A 266 -28.72 -19.93 19.82
CA ALA A 266 -28.11 -20.58 20.98
C ALA A 266 -28.23 -19.72 22.25
N ILE A 267 -28.03 -18.41 22.16
CA ILE A 267 -28.22 -17.48 23.29
C ILE A 267 -29.69 -17.46 23.72
N GLU A 268 -30.62 -17.37 22.78
CA GLU A 268 -32.06 -17.38 23.10
C GLU A 268 -32.52 -18.69 23.74
N GLN A 269 -32.02 -19.83 23.27
CA GLN A 269 -32.28 -21.13 23.89
C GLN A 269 -31.71 -21.20 25.31
N ALA A 270 -30.49 -20.71 25.54
CA ALA A 270 -29.88 -20.65 26.86
C ALA A 270 -30.66 -19.77 27.83
N GLU A 271 -31.07 -18.58 27.39
CA GLU A 271 -31.90 -17.69 28.21
C GLU A 271 -33.26 -18.32 28.54
N ARG A 272 -33.89 -19.02 27.59
CA ARG A 272 -35.17 -19.71 27.83
C ARG A 272 -35.00 -20.84 28.86
N LYS A 273 -33.98 -21.67 28.70
CA LYS A 273 -33.67 -22.77 29.61
C LYS A 273 -33.44 -22.29 31.04
N GLU A 274 -32.75 -21.17 31.22
CA GLU A 274 -32.56 -20.58 32.56
C GLU A 274 -33.85 -19.97 33.12
N ARG A 275 -34.66 -19.30 32.29
CA ARG A 275 -35.96 -18.75 32.73
C ARG A 275 -36.95 -19.85 33.12
N GLU A 276 -36.90 -21.00 32.47
CA GLU A 276 -37.72 -22.17 32.78
C GLU A 276 -37.42 -22.79 34.16
N LYS A 277 -36.26 -22.49 34.77
CA LYS A 277 -35.92 -22.95 36.12
C LYS A 277 -36.64 -22.16 37.23
N TYR A 278 -37.31 -21.05 36.89
CA TYR A 278 -38.06 -20.17 37.81
C TYR A 278 -37.28 -19.75 39.07
N LEU A 279 -37.36 -20.54 40.16
CA LEU A 279 -36.74 -20.27 41.45
C LEU A 279 -35.26 -20.68 41.52
N GLU A 280 -34.80 -21.60 40.66
CA GLU A 280 -33.40 -22.03 40.54
C GLU A 280 -32.68 -21.32 39.39
N MET A 281 -33.25 -20.22 38.88
CA MET A 281 -32.64 -19.43 37.81
C MET A 281 -31.35 -18.78 38.29
N ASP A 282 -30.26 -19.02 37.56
CA ASP A 282 -28.99 -18.37 37.81
C ASP A 282 -28.97 -17.00 37.10
N VAL A 283 -29.02 -15.94 37.92
CA VAL A 283 -29.03 -14.56 37.44
C VAL A 283 -27.71 -14.18 36.76
N ASP A 284 -26.59 -14.75 37.21
CA ASP A 284 -25.27 -14.47 36.64
C ASP A 284 -25.13 -15.10 35.25
N VAL A 285 -25.74 -16.27 35.03
CA VAL A 285 -25.83 -16.86 33.68
C VAL A 285 -26.63 -15.95 32.73
N ILE A 286 -27.72 -15.35 33.18
CA ILE A 286 -28.47 -14.39 32.33
C ILE A 286 -27.65 -13.14 32.02
N PHE A 287 -26.91 -12.60 32.98
CA PHE A 287 -26.03 -11.44 32.75
C PHE A 287 -24.88 -11.77 31.78
N THR A 288 -24.23 -12.92 31.94
CA THR A 288 -23.17 -13.37 31.02
C THR A 288 -23.70 -13.57 29.59
N LEU A 289 -24.90 -14.15 29.43
CA LEU A 289 -25.54 -14.31 28.11
C LEU A 289 -25.85 -12.95 27.46
N ARG A 290 -26.26 -11.96 28.25
CA ARG A 290 -26.45 -10.58 27.76
C ARG A 290 -25.14 -9.96 27.28
N ASP A 291 -24.05 -10.15 28.01
CA ASP A 291 -22.74 -9.64 27.61
C ASP A 291 -22.22 -10.35 26.34
N ILE A 292 -22.43 -11.67 26.25
CA ILE A 292 -22.14 -12.45 25.03
C ILE A 292 -22.93 -11.91 23.83
N ARG A 293 -24.21 -11.56 24.02
CA ARG A 293 -25.02 -10.92 22.96
C ARG A 293 -24.46 -9.56 22.56
N ALA A 294 -24.05 -8.72 23.51
CA ALA A 294 -23.43 -7.44 23.21
C ALA A 294 -22.13 -7.59 22.41
N ILE A 295 -21.31 -8.61 22.72
CA ILE A 295 -20.12 -8.94 21.92
C ILE A 295 -20.53 -9.36 20.50
N LEU A 296 -21.54 -10.22 20.36
CA LEU A 296 -22.03 -10.66 19.05
C LEU A 296 -22.49 -9.47 18.19
N GLU A 297 -23.19 -8.50 18.78
CA GLU A 297 -23.60 -7.27 18.09
C GLU A 297 -22.40 -6.46 17.60
N LYS A 298 -21.35 -6.30 18.44
CA LYS A 298 -20.09 -5.65 18.03
C LYS A 298 -19.39 -6.40 16.89
N LEU A 299 -19.35 -7.74 16.93
CA LEU A 299 -18.76 -8.55 15.84
C LEU A 299 -19.53 -8.41 14.53
N ILE A 300 -20.86 -8.30 14.58
CA ILE A 300 -21.68 -8.01 13.39
C ILE A 300 -21.38 -6.61 12.86
N GLY A 301 -21.24 -5.61 13.74
CA GLY A 301 -20.77 -4.27 13.35
C GLY A 301 -19.42 -4.32 12.66
N MET A 302 -18.47 -5.09 13.20
CA MET A 302 -17.14 -5.27 12.60
C MET A 302 -17.20 -5.88 11.19
N GLU A 303 -18.11 -6.81 10.92
CA GLU A 303 -18.32 -7.32 9.55
C GLU A 303 -18.77 -6.23 8.56
N THR A 304 -19.55 -5.25 9.03
CA THR A 304 -19.91 -4.11 8.19
C THR A 304 -18.70 -3.23 7.87
N ILE A 305 -17.84 -2.98 8.87
CA ILE A 305 -16.60 -2.22 8.68
C ILE A 305 -15.65 -2.96 7.72
N LEU A 306 -15.56 -4.29 7.80
CA LEU A 306 -14.76 -5.08 6.87
C LEU A 306 -15.29 -5.04 5.43
N LYS A 307 -16.60 -5.05 5.23
CA LYS A 307 -17.20 -4.87 3.89
C LYS A 307 -16.89 -3.48 3.32
N ASP A 308 -16.94 -2.46 4.17
CA ASP A 308 -16.54 -1.12 3.77
C ASP A 308 -15.05 -1.06 3.43
N LEU A 309 -14.18 -1.70 4.23
CA LEU A 309 -12.75 -1.80 3.95
C LEU A 309 -12.49 -2.50 2.61
N GLU A 310 -13.18 -3.59 2.30
CA GLU A 310 -13.09 -4.27 1.01
C GLU A 310 -13.47 -3.32 -0.16
N SER A 311 -14.52 -2.52 0.03
CA SER A 311 -14.95 -1.51 -0.95
C SER A 311 -13.90 -0.43 -1.16
N VAL A 312 -13.27 0.07 -0.08
CA VAL A 312 -12.18 1.04 -0.15
C VAL A 312 -10.96 0.45 -0.88
N CYS A 313 -10.57 -0.78 -0.56
CA CYS A 313 -9.49 -1.50 -1.24
C CYS A 313 -9.81 -1.69 -2.74
N ARG A 314 -11.07 -1.96 -3.08
CA ARG A 314 -11.50 -2.05 -4.48
C ARG A 314 -11.36 -0.71 -5.20
N LYS A 315 -11.90 0.38 -4.64
CA LYS A 315 -11.74 1.74 -5.18
C LYS A 315 -10.28 2.09 -5.43
N ARG A 316 -9.39 1.73 -4.50
CA ARG A 316 -7.94 1.92 -4.63
C ARG A 316 -7.37 1.15 -5.81
N SER A 317 -7.69 -0.14 -5.94
CA SER A 317 -7.23 -0.95 -7.08
C SER A 317 -7.72 -0.40 -8.42
N GLU A 318 -8.96 0.11 -8.48
CA GLU A 318 -9.49 0.81 -9.66
C GLU A 318 -8.68 2.07 -9.98
N GLN A 319 -8.30 2.88 -8.98
CA GLN A 319 -7.42 4.04 -9.20
C GLN A 319 -6.04 3.67 -9.73
N ILE A 320 -5.52 2.48 -9.39
CA ILE A 320 -4.23 1.97 -9.87
C ILE A 320 -4.33 1.46 -11.31
N ILE A 321 -5.42 0.77 -11.64
CA ILE A 321 -5.65 0.10 -12.94
C ILE A 321 -6.14 1.10 -13.99
N SER A 322 -7.15 1.90 -13.65
CA SER A 322 -7.79 2.89 -14.50
C SER A 322 -8.05 4.17 -13.70
N PRO A 323 -7.04 5.04 -13.55
CA PRO A 323 -7.18 6.23 -12.75
C PRO A 323 -8.30 7.12 -13.31
N SER A 324 -9.17 7.62 -12.44
CA SER A 324 -10.28 8.51 -12.84
C SER A 324 -9.82 9.82 -13.50
N TRP A 325 -8.57 10.21 -13.26
CA TRP A 325 -7.91 11.37 -13.84
C TRP A 325 -7.22 11.10 -15.19
N GLU A 326 -7.13 9.84 -15.62
CA GLU A 326 -6.61 9.47 -16.93
C GLU A 326 -7.80 9.48 -17.90
N ALA A 327 -7.94 10.56 -18.68
CA ALA A 327 -9.05 10.68 -19.62
C ALA A 327 -9.08 9.46 -20.55
N ARG A 328 -10.24 8.80 -20.66
CA ARG A 328 -10.49 7.78 -21.68
C ARG A 328 -10.35 8.44 -23.07
N GLY A 329 -9.15 8.41 -23.63
CA GLY A 329 -8.89 8.84 -25.01
C GLY A 329 -7.87 9.96 -25.23
N SER A 330 -6.94 10.26 -24.32
CA SER A 330 -5.78 11.11 -24.67
C SER A 330 -4.58 10.27 -25.11
N LEU A 331 -4.63 9.79 -26.35
CA LEU A 331 -3.44 9.48 -27.15
C LEU A 331 -3.51 10.31 -28.43
#